data_AF-A0A8S3RE17-F1
#
_entry.id   AF-A0A8S3RE17-F1
#
_cell.length_a   1.000
_cell.length_b   1.000
_cell.length_c   1.000
_cell.angle_alpha   90.00
_cell.angle_beta   90.00
_cell.angle_gamma   90.00
#
_symmetry.space_group_name_H-M   'P 1'
#
loop_
_entity.id
_entity.type
_entity.pdbx_description
1 polymer ?
#
loop_
_entity_poly.entity_id
_entity_poly.type
_entity_poly.pdbx_seq_one_letter_code
_entity_poly.pdbx_strand_id
1 'polypeptide(L)'
;MRLRTRYIGAGVAVFLMLLTYEVYVYSADTKWLISNGLLSKQDYIKKMKSTFVQKVNLSNSNAPVTFKLVHNIRKGPTVSISAEEFRKNDKIQTGNILIDNYGKNDPMKNGEKGRGVTFVGQEKRNASELMQKYQVNILASDIIPLNRLVPDARPPG
;
A
#
# COMPACT_ATOMS: atom_id res chain seq x y z
N MET A 1 -57.59 -0.48 2.83
CA MET A 1 -56.25 -0.51 2.17
C MET A 1 -55.06 -0.59 3.13
N ARG A 2 -55.09 0.01 4.33
CA ARG A 2 -53.95 0.02 5.29
C ARG A 2 -53.51 -1.33 5.84
N LEU A 3 -54.38 -2.34 5.88
CA LEU A 3 -54.02 -3.65 6.42
C LEU A 3 -53.14 -4.44 5.43
N ARG A 4 -53.48 -4.39 4.14
CA ARG A 4 -52.76 -5.12 3.07
C ARG A 4 -51.32 -4.63 2.91
N THR A 5 -51.09 -3.31 3.03
CA THR A 5 -49.74 -2.74 2.96
C THR A 5 -48.86 -3.14 4.14
N ARG A 6 -49.43 -3.36 5.32
CA ARG A 6 -48.69 -3.85 6.50
C ARG A 6 -48.25 -5.31 6.35
N TYR A 7 -49.10 -6.17 5.80
CA TYR A 7 -48.73 -7.56 5.53
C TYR A 7 -47.68 -7.69 4.42
N ILE A 8 -47.76 -6.84 3.39
CA ILE A 8 -46.72 -6.79 2.34
C ILE A 8 -45.39 -6.32 2.94
N GLY A 9 -45.41 -5.27 3.77
CA GLY A 9 -44.20 -4.79 4.46
C GLY A 9 -43.58 -5.84 5.38
N ALA A 10 -44.39 -6.58 6.13
CA ALA A 10 -43.92 -7.68 6.98
C ALA A 10 -43.33 -8.83 6.15
N GLY A 11 -43.96 -9.19 5.03
CA GLY A 11 -43.44 -10.19 4.10
C GLY A 11 -42.08 -9.83 3.51
N VAL A 12 -41.91 -8.57 3.09
CA VAL A 12 -40.62 -8.06 2.58
C VAL A 12 -39.54 -8.08 3.67
N ALA A 13 -39.89 -7.72 4.91
CA ALA A 13 -38.94 -7.74 6.02
C ALA A 13 -38.46 -9.17 6.35
N VAL A 14 -39.37 -10.16 6.36
CA VAL A 14 -39.00 -11.58 6.56
C VAL A 14 -38.14 -12.10 5.41
N PHE A 15 -38.47 -11.73 4.17
CA PHE A 15 -37.67 -12.12 3.00
C PHE A 15 -36.26 -11.53 3.02
N LEU A 16 -36.12 -10.25 3.40
CA LEU A 16 -34.80 -9.63 3.58
C LEU A 16 -34.02 -10.28 4.72
N MET A 17 -34.68 -10.63 5.83
CA MET A 17 -34.03 -11.36 6.92
C MET A 17 -33.51 -12.72 6.47
N LEU A 18 -34.31 -13.48 5.72
CA LEU A 18 -33.90 -14.77 5.14
C LEU A 18 -32.72 -14.61 4.19
N LEU A 19 -32.73 -13.60 3.31
CA LEU A 19 -31.59 -13.32 2.43
C LEU A 19 -30.32 -12.97 3.20
N THR A 20 -30.42 -12.13 4.24
CA THR A 20 -29.26 -11.80 5.07
C THR A 20 -28.76 -12.98 5.89
N TYR A 21 -29.66 -13.88 6.30
CA TYR A 21 -29.32 -15.11 7.01
C TYR A 21 -28.59 -16.11 6.10
N GLU A 22 -29.09 -16.34 4.87
CA GLU A 22 -28.42 -17.17 3.88
C GLU A 22 -27.03 -16.63 3.54
N VAL A 23 -26.89 -15.31 3.33
CA VAL A 23 -25.58 -14.68 3.10
C VAL A 23 -24.65 -14.82 4.32
N TYR A 24 -25.18 -14.69 5.53
CA TYR A 24 -24.42 -14.88 6.76
C TYR A 24 -23.95 -16.33 6.91
N VAL A 25 -24.82 -17.31 6.69
CA VAL A 25 -24.52 -18.75 6.74
C VAL A 25 -23.50 -19.12 5.67
N TYR A 26 -23.66 -18.68 4.42
CA TYR A 26 -22.67 -18.90 3.36
C TYR A 26 -21.31 -18.24 3.68
N SER A 27 -21.31 -17.06 4.30
CA SER A 27 -20.06 -16.41 4.74
C SER A 27 -19.41 -17.12 5.93
N ALA A 28 -20.20 -17.70 6.83
CA ALA A 28 -19.75 -18.46 7.98
C ALA A 28 -19.23 -19.85 7.58
N ASP A 29 -19.85 -20.49 6.59
CA ASP A 29 -19.44 -21.80 6.07
C ASP A 29 -18.05 -21.75 5.43
N THR A 30 -17.69 -20.65 4.76
CA THR A 30 -16.32 -20.52 4.24
C THR A 30 -15.28 -20.42 5.37
N LYS A 31 -15.62 -19.85 6.53
CA LYS A 31 -14.73 -19.82 7.70
C LYS A 31 -14.70 -21.16 8.43
N TRP A 32 -15.83 -21.85 8.53
CA TRP A 32 -15.95 -23.16 9.16
C TRP A 32 -15.25 -24.27 8.33
N LEU A 33 -15.45 -24.30 7.01
CA LEU A 33 -14.78 -25.25 6.09
C LEU A 33 -13.26 -25.08 6.05
N ILE A 34 -12.74 -23.86 6.22
CA ILE A 34 -11.30 -23.60 6.34
C ILE A 34 -10.78 -23.99 7.74
N SER A 35 -11.61 -23.87 8.79
CA SER A 35 -11.22 -24.23 10.15
C SER A 35 -11.23 -25.74 10.44
N ASN A 36 -12.09 -26.51 9.76
CA ASN A 36 -12.23 -27.95 9.97
C ASN A 36 -11.47 -28.83 8.96
N GLY A 37 -10.57 -28.24 8.15
CA GLY A 37 -9.62 -28.99 7.32
C GLY A 37 -10.23 -29.78 6.15
N LEU A 38 -11.53 -29.64 5.87
CA LEU A 38 -12.21 -30.37 4.79
C LEU A 38 -11.86 -29.82 3.39
N LEU A 39 -11.39 -28.57 3.33
CA LEU A 39 -10.61 -28.07 2.20
C LEU A 39 -9.18 -27.84 2.69
N SER A 40 -8.27 -28.72 2.26
CA SER A 40 -6.84 -28.52 2.44
C SER A 40 -6.46 -27.15 1.90
N LYS A 41 -5.88 -26.31 2.77
CA LYS A 41 -5.28 -25.01 2.40
C LYS A 41 -4.37 -25.15 1.17
N GLN A 42 -3.77 -26.32 0.98
CA GLN A 42 -2.92 -26.63 -0.17
C GLN A 42 -3.69 -26.76 -1.47
N ASP A 43 -4.91 -27.32 -1.49
CA ASP A 43 -5.70 -27.47 -2.72
C ASP A 43 -6.25 -26.14 -3.21
N TYR A 44 -6.62 -25.24 -2.30
CA TYR A 44 -7.02 -23.88 -2.65
C TYR A 44 -5.83 -23.08 -3.21
N ILE A 45 -4.64 -23.22 -2.61
CA ILE A 45 -3.39 -22.62 -3.10
C ILE A 45 -2.97 -23.23 -4.44
N LYS A 46 -3.15 -24.54 -4.65
CA LYS A 46 -2.79 -25.25 -5.89
C LYS A 46 -3.71 -24.86 -7.04
N LYS A 47 -5.01 -24.68 -6.77
CA LYS A 47 -5.99 -24.18 -7.74
C LYS A 47 -5.74 -22.71 -8.10
N MET A 48 -5.40 -21.86 -7.13
CA MET A 48 -4.97 -20.49 -7.42
C MET A 48 -3.66 -20.44 -8.22
N LYS A 49 -2.67 -21.28 -7.89
CA LYS A 49 -1.42 -21.38 -8.64
C LYS A 49 -1.65 -21.89 -10.06
N SER A 50 -2.52 -22.87 -10.30
CA SER A 50 -2.78 -23.37 -11.65
C SER A 50 -3.53 -22.35 -12.52
N THR A 51 -4.47 -21.58 -11.95
CA THR A 51 -5.15 -20.49 -12.68
C THR A 51 -4.21 -19.29 -12.93
N PHE A 52 -3.25 -19.04 -12.04
CA PHE A 52 -2.21 -18.03 -12.24
C PHE A 52 -1.17 -18.47 -13.29
N VAL A 53 -0.72 -19.73 -13.23
CA VAL A 53 0.26 -20.29 -14.19
C VAL A 53 -0.32 -20.35 -15.61
N GLN A 54 -1.62 -20.64 -15.77
CA GLN A 54 -2.26 -20.64 -17.09
C GLN A 54 -2.34 -19.23 -17.73
N LYS A 55 -2.26 -18.17 -16.92
CA LYS A 55 -2.20 -16.77 -17.40
C LYS A 55 -0.79 -16.21 -17.56
N VAL A 56 0.24 -16.94 -17.10
CA VAL A 56 1.67 -16.57 -17.20
C VAL A 56 2.42 -17.47 -18.19
N ASN A 57 1.71 -18.06 -19.15
CA ASN A 57 2.33 -18.51 -20.40
C ASN A 57 2.39 -17.33 -21.37
N LEU A 58 3.21 -16.33 -21.03
CA LEU A 58 3.78 -15.44 -22.02
C LEU A 58 5.25 -15.18 -21.66
N SER A 59 6.10 -15.89 -22.41
CA SER A 59 7.54 -15.70 -22.56
C SER A 59 8.46 -16.18 -21.44
N ASN A 60 8.97 -17.39 -21.67
CA ASN A 60 10.34 -17.82 -21.37
C ASN A 60 11.34 -16.65 -21.28
N SER A 61 11.97 -16.49 -20.11
CA SER A 61 13.41 -16.26 -20.04
C SER A 61 13.92 -16.56 -18.63
N ASN A 62 14.92 -17.41 -18.53
CA ASN A 62 15.69 -17.68 -17.32
C ASN A 62 16.57 -16.47 -16.97
N ALA A 63 15.97 -15.31 -16.72
CA ALA A 63 16.70 -14.12 -16.30
C ALA A 63 16.50 -13.92 -14.79
N PRO A 64 17.58 -13.66 -14.01
CA PRO A 64 17.43 -13.27 -12.61
C PRO A 64 16.56 -12.03 -12.53
N VAL A 65 15.59 -12.03 -11.61
CA VAL A 65 14.75 -10.87 -11.31
C VAL A 65 15.66 -9.77 -10.76
N THR A 66 16.22 -8.96 -11.65
CA THR A 66 16.90 -7.72 -11.31
C THR A 66 15.84 -6.72 -10.91
N PHE A 67 15.76 -6.41 -9.61
CA PHE A 67 15.08 -5.24 -9.12
C PHE A 67 15.77 -4.02 -9.75
N LYS A 68 15.17 -3.46 -10.80
CA LYS A 68 15.50 -2.09 -11.22
C LYS A 68 14.94 -1.18 -10.13
N LEU A 69 15.78 -0.86 -9.15
CA LEU A 69 15.67 0.42 -8.44
C LEU A 69 15.58 1.48 -9.54
N VAL A 70 14.37 1.96 -9.85
CA VAL A 70 14.17 3.18 -10.65
C VAL A 70 14.50 4.36 -9.74
N HIS A 71 15.71 4.34 -9.20
CA HIS A 71 16.37 5.55 -8.78
C HIS A 71 16.97 6.07 -10.08
N ASN A 72 16.31 7.06 -10.66
CA ASN A 72 16.90 7.90 -11.69
C ASN A 72 17.98 8.77 -11.02
N ILE A 73 18.95 8.14 -10.34
CA ILE A 73 20.25 8.74 -10.08
C ILE A 73 20.88 8.75 -11.45
N ARG A 74 20.66 9.84 -12.19
CA ARG A 74 21.51 10.16 -13.33
C ARG A 74 22.93 9.98 -12.81
N LYS A 75 23.67 9.00 -13.34
CA LYS A 75 25.13 8.92 -13.21
C LYS A 75 25.71 10.13 -13.96
N GLY A 76 25.44 11.33 -13.45
CA GLY A 76 26.20 12.51 -13.80
C GLY A 76 27.59 12.39 -13.20
N PRO A 77 28.57 13.14 -13.71
CA PRO A 77 29.88 13.22 -13.09
C PRO A 77 29.71 13.57 -11.60
N THR A 78 30.43 12.87 -10.72
CA THR A 78 30.49 13.18 -9.30
C THR A 78 31.11 14.56 -9.16
N VAL A 79 30.29 15.60 -9.04
CA VAL A 79 30.78 16.97 -8.85
C VAL A 79 31.11 17.13 -7.37
N SER A 80 32.39 17.03 -7.01
CA SER A 80 32.85 17.30 -5.64
C SER A 80 33.02 18.81 -5.47
N ILE A 81 31.95 19.49 -5.07
CA ILE A 81 31.97 20.93 -4.79
C ILE A 81 32.54 21.12 -3.38
N SER A 82 33.49 22.04 -3.21
CA SER A 82 34.01 22.38 -1.89
C SER A 82 32.98 23.18 -1.09
N ALA A 83 33.03 23.09 0.25
CA ALA A 83 32.11 23.86 1.10
C ALA A 83 32.26 25.38 0.92
N GLU A 84 33.47 25.86 0.59
CA GLU A 84 33.74 27.27 0.32
C GLU A 84 33.14 27.74 -1.01
N GLU A 85 33.18 26.89 -2.03
CA GLU A 85 32.61 27.18 -3.34
C GLU A 85 31.08 27.24 -3.27
N PHE A 86 30.45 26.33 -2.53
CA PHE A 86 29.01 26.37 -2.28
C PHE A 86 28.58 27.65 -1.53
N ARG A 87 29.33 28.06 -0.49
CA ARG A 87 29.05 29.29 0.28
C ARG A 87 29.20 30.58 -0.53
N LYS A 88 30.03 30.56 -1.58
CA LYS A 88 30.22 31.72 -2.47
C LYS A 88 29.14 31.83 -3.53
N ASN A 89 28.43 30.75 -3.83
CA ASN A 89 27.44 30.72 -4.90
C ASN A 89 26.27 29.76 -4.57
N ASP A 90 25.21 30.33 -4.02
CA ASP A 90 23.98 29.64 -3.62
C ASP A 90 23.21 28.98 -4.78
N LYS A 91 23.63 29.20 -6.04
CA LYS A 91 22.98 28.64 -7.23
C LYS A 91 23.61 27.31 -7.69
N ILE A 92 24.72 26.89 -7.09
CA ILE A 92 25.37 25.63 -7.46
C ILE A 92 24.54 24.46 -6.93
N GLN A 93 24.17 23.53 -7.83
CA GLN A 93 23.53 22.27 -7.43
C GLN A 93 24.58 21.26 -6.98
N THR A 94 24.41 20.73 -5.78
CA THR A 94 25.29 19.73 -5.18
C THR A 94 25.03 18.32 -5.69
N GLY A 95 23.90 18.10 -6.36
CA GLY A 95 23.41 16.77 -6.74
C GLY A 95 22.79 16.01 -5.56
N ASN A 96 22.84 16.57 -4.35
CA ASN A 96 22.16 16.02 -3.18
C ASN A 96 20.81 16.70 -3.02
N ILE A 97 19.74 15.93 -3.23
CA ILE A 97 18.34 16.38 -3.13
C ILE A 97 18.04 16.99 -1.75
N LEU A 98 18.72 16.54 -0.69
CA LEU A 98 18.55 17.06 0.67
C LEU A 98 19.04 18.50 0.83
N ILE A 99 19.98 18.93 -0.02
CA ILE A 99 20.58 20.27 0.01
C ILE A 99 19.89 21.13 -1.06
N ASP A 100 19.84 20.65 -2.29
CA ASP A 100 19.40 21.44 -3.45
C ASP A 100 17.90 21.81 -3.39
N ASN A 101 17.09 20.91 -2.80
CA ASN A 101 15.64 21.09 -2.65
C ASN A 101 15.22 21.35 -1.20
N TYR A 102 16.15 21.72 -0.32
CA TYR A 102 15.82 22.05 1.06
C TYR A 102 14.83 23.23 1.11
N GLY A 103 13.75 23.09 1.88
CA GLY A 103 12.69 24.10 1.99
C GLY A 103 11.76 24.22 0.77
N LYS A 104 12.02 23.51 -0.33
CA LYS A 104 11.17 23.47 -1.54
C LYS A 104 10.24 22.26 -1.51
N ASN A 105 9.57 22.05 -0.38
CA ASN A 105 8.67 20.93 -0.16
C ASN A 105 7.27 21.21 -0.72
N ASP A 106 6.62 20.19 -1.26
CA ASP A 106 5.21 20.25 -1.64
C ASP A 106 4.35 19.82 -0.45
N PRO A 107 3.59 20.74 0.19
CA PRO A 107 2.82 20.43 1.40
C PRO A 107 1.76 19.34 1.22
N MET A 108 1.37 19.02 -0.02
CA MET A 108 0.31 18.06 -0.33
C MET A 108 0.81 16.62 -0.47
N LYS A 109 2.14 16.41 -0.53
CA LYS A 109 2.71 15.06 -0.65
C LYS A 109 2.48 14.22 0.61
N ASN A 110 2.48 12.90 0.39
CA ASN A 110 2.34 11.92 1.47
C ASN A 110 3.54 12.03 2.43
N GLY A 111 3.28 12.06 3.75
CA GLY A 111 4.32 12.20 4.77
C GLY A 111 4.74 13.63 5.10
N GLU A 112 4.39 14.61 4.28
CA GLU A 112 4.72 16.02 4.55
C GLU A 112 3.89 16.58 5.69
N LYS A 113 4.51 17.44 6.52
CA LYS A 113 3.91 18.00 7.74
C LYS A 113 3.30 16.93 8.66
N GLY A 114 3.89 15.72 8.69
CA GLY A 114 3.41 14.62 9.52
C GLY A 114 2.11 13.96 9.02
N ARG A 115 1.69 14.23 7.78
CA ARG A 115 0.50 13.60 7.19
C ARG A 115 0.70 12.08 7.07
N GLY A 116 -0.28 11.31 7.54
CA GLY A 116 -0.26 9.85 7.48
C GLY A 116 -0.22 9.31 6.05
N VAL A 117 0.46 8.19 5.86
CA VAL A 117 0.50 7.43 4.59
C VAL A 117 -0.36 6.18 4.74
N THR A 118 -1.37 6.04 3.87
CA THR A 118 -2.33 4.92 3.92
C THR A 118 -2.30 4.10 2.65
N PHE A 119 -2.27 2.77 2.79
CA PHE A 119 -2.26 1.82 1.68
C PHE A 119 -3.60 1.10 1.54
N VAL A 120 -4.01 0.81 0.31
CA VAL A 120 -5.25 0.08 -0.01
C VAL A 120 -4.98 -1.10 -0.95
N GLY A 121 -5.86 -2.09 -0.94
CA GLY A 121 -5.80 -3.23 -1.87
C GLY A 121 -4.49 -4.02 -1.78
N GLN A 122 -3.81 -4.18 -2.93
CA GLN A 122 -2.60 -4.98 -3.04
C GLN A 122 -1.40 -4.36 -2.31
N GLU A 123 -1.27 -3.03 -2.30
CA GLU A 123 -0.18 -2.34 -1.59
C GLU A 123 -0.23 -2.60 -0.09
N LYS A 124 -1.44 -2.69 0.48
CA LYS A 124 -1.63 -3.03 1.89
C LYS A 124 -1.08 -4.43 2.21
N ARG A 125 -1.24 -5.40 1.30
CA ARG A 125 -0.72 -6.76 1.47
C ARG A 125 0.81 -6.75 1.46
N ASN A 126 1.40 -6.10 0.45
CA ASN A 126 2.85 -5.97 0.33
C ASN A 126 3.45 -5.24 1.54
N ALA A 127 2.81 -4.15 2.00
CA ALA A 127 3.22 -3.41 3.19
C ALA A 127 3.16 -4.29 4.45
N SER A 128 2.13 -5.13 4.58
CA SER A 128 1.97 -6.03 5.73
C SER A 128 3.06 -7.11 5.76
N GLU A 129 3.39 -7.69 4.61
CA GLU A 129 4.46 -8.69 4.48
C GLU A 129 5.84 -8.10 4.82
N LEU A 130 6.14 -6.91 4.28
CA LEU A 130 7.40 -6.22 4.55
C LEU A 130 7.49 -5.75 6.02
N MET A 131 6.38 -5.29 6.58
CA MET A 131 6.31 -4.90 7.98
C MET A 131 6.52 -6.10 8.91
N GLN A 132 6.04 -7.30 8.56
CA GLN A 132 6.34 -8.51 9.33
C GLN A 132 7.84 -8.86 9.32
N LYS A 133 8.52 -8.63 8.20
CA LYS A 133 9.95 -8.91 8.05
C LYS A 133 10.83 -7.88 8.77
N TYR A 134 10.53 -6.60 8.60
CA TYR A 134 11.41 -5.51 9.05
C TYR A 134 10.91 -4.80 10.30
N GLN A 135 9.75 -5.18 10.83
CA GLN A 135 9.09 -4.59 12.01
C GLN A 135 8.77 -3.09 11.86
N VAL A 136 8.94 -2.54 10.67
CA VAL A 136 8.62 -1.16 10.28
C VAL A 136 8.00 -1.16 8.90
N ASN A 137 7.15 -0.17 8.62
CA ASN A 137 6.55 -0.02 7.30
C ASN A 137 7.53 0.65 6.32
N ILE A 138 8.40 -0.16 5.71
CA ILE A 138 9.39 0.32 4.74
C ILE A 138 8.71 0.98 3.54
N LEU A 139 7.60 0.44 3.04
CA LEU A 139 6.89 1.05 1.91
C LEU A 139 6.41 2.46 2.24
N ALA A 140 5.95 2.71 3.46
CA ALA A 140 5.66 4.08 3.89
C ALA A 140 6.92 4.94 3.87
N SER A 141 8.02 4.46 4.45
CA SER A 141 9.28 5.20 4.51
C SER A 141 9.84 5.57 3.12
N ASP A 142 9.72 4.67 2.13
CA ASP A 142 10.24 4.88 0.78
C ASP A 142 9.45 5.93 0.00
N ILE A 143 8.15 6.08 0.28
CA ILE A 143 7.28 7.06 -0.37
C ILE A 143 7.45 8.46 0.23
N ILE A 144 7.77 8.52 1.52
CA ILE A 144 7.91 9.78 2.25
C ILE A 144 9.18 10.51 1.77
N PRO A 145 9.10 11.80 1.38
CA PRO A 145 10.27 12.57 0.99
C PRO A 145 11.32 12.61 2.11
N LEU A 146 12.59 12.46 1.73
CA LEU A 146 13.70 12.48 2.67
C LEU A 146 13.86 13.84 3.37
N ASN A 147 13.56 14.93 2.65
CA ASN A 147 13.61 16.31 3.14
C ASN A 147 12.27 16.82 3.69
N ARG A 148 11.36 15.93 4.14
CA ARG A 148 10.00 16.32 4.58
C ARG A 148 9.99 17.36 5.70
N LEU A 149 8.98 18.22 5.69
CA LEU A 149 8.63 19.11 6.79
C LEU A 149 7.94 18.30 7.90
N VAL A 150 8.22 18.66 9.14
CA VAL A 150 7.63 18.07 10.35
C VAL A 150 6.94 19.19 11.13
N PRO A 151 5.72 18.98 11.64
CA PRO A 151 5.02 20.00 12.41
C PRO A 151 5.76 20.22 13.73
N ASP A 152 5.85 21.48 14.15
CA ASP A 152 6.39 21.80 15.47
C ASP A 152 5.32 21.50 16.53
N ALA A 153 5.61 20.56 17.40
CA ALA A 153 4.73 20.15 18.49
C ALA A 153 5.13 20.76 19.84
N ARG A 154 6.15 21.65 19.88
CA ARG A 154 6.61 22.28 21.11
C ARG A 154 5.57 23.29 21.64
N PRO A 155 5.43 23.45 22.96
CA PRO A 155 4.58 24.48 23.55
C PRO A 155 5.00 25.89 23.10
N PRO A 156 4.07 26.83 22.88
CA PRO A 156 4.41 28.23 22.69
C PRO A 156 5.06 28.78 23.96
N GLY A 157 6.16 29.53 23.79
CA GLY A 157 6.88 30.21 24.86
C GLY A 157 6.28 31.55 25.25
#